data_AF-A0A9X6FH46-F1
#
_entry.id   AF-A0A9X6FH46-F1
#
_cell.length_a   1.000
_cell.length_b   1.000
_cell.length_c   1.000
_cell.angle_alpha   90.00
_cell.angle_beta   90.00
_cell.angle_gamma   90.00
#
_symmetry.space_group_name_H-M   'P 1'
#
loop_
_entity.id
_entity.type
_entity.pdbx_description
1 polymer ?
#
loop_
_entity_poly.entity_id
_entity_poly.type
_entity_poly.pdbx_seq_one_letter_code
_entity_poly.pdbx_strand_id
1 'polypeptide(L)'
;MVTVLESKDVKIRKCRQCYGCARNFEKGDTLNVVKSVDTDGFTSTYWCKTCEEYWNKYMESGDEIYLGELKSEDPETWEEVRQKIEN
;
A
#
# COMPACT_ATOMS: atom_id res chain seq x y z
N MET A 1 15.86 -1.86 -9.41
CA MET A 1 14.73 -2.52 -10.08
C MET A 1 14.07 -3.43 -9.07
N VAL A 2 12.87 -3.05 -8.62
CA VAL A 2 12.07 -3.85 -7.69
C VAL A 2 11.23 -4.84 -8.48
N THR A 3 11.26 -6.12 -8.10
CA THR A 3 10.42 -7.16 -8.71
C THR A 3 9.39 -7.62 -7.68
N VAL A 4 8.10 -7.56 -8.01
CA VAL A 4 7.02 -8.09 -7.16
C VAL A 4 6.95 -9.61 -7.35
N LEU A 5 7.04 -10.34 -6.24
CA LEU A 5 7.02 -11.80 -6.21
C LEU A 5 5.65 -12.37 -5.81
N GLU A 6 4.97 -11.71 -4.87
CA GLU A 6 3.68 -12.14 -4.35
C GLU A 6 2.87 -10.90 -3.96
N SER A 7 1.60 -10.87 -4.32
CA SER A 7 0.60 -9.93 -3.79
C SER A 7 -0.62 -10.73 -3.36
N LYS A 8 -1.08 -10.54 -2.12
CA LYS A 8 -2.29 -11.19 -1.62
C LYS A 8 -2.90 -10.48 -0.43
N ASP A 9 -4.20 -10.63 -0.27
CA ASP A 9 -4.90 -10.15 0.92
C ASP A 9 -4.67 -11.07 2.12
N VAL A 10 -4.32 -10.47 3.26
CA VAL A 10 -4.08 -11.17 4.52
C VAL A 10 -4.76 -10.46 5.69
N LYS A 11 -5.32 -11.25 6.61
CA LYS A 11 -5.70 -10.74 7.92
C LYS A 11 -4.47 -10.50 8.78
N ILE A 12 -4.25 -9.27 9.19
CA ILE A 12 -3.06 -8.90 9.97
C ILE A 12 -3.18 -9.38 11.41
N ARG A 13 -2.09 -9.95 11.93
CA ARG A 13 -2.03 -10.55 13.29
C ARG A 13 -1.52 -9.59 14.36
N LYS A 14 -0.99 -8.44 13.96
CA LYS A 14 -0.50 -7.33 14.79
C LYS A 14 -0.78 -6.02 14.07
N CYS A 15 -0.76 -4.90 14.80
CA CYS A 15 -0.88 -3.58 14.20
C CYS A 15 0.13 -3.40 13.05
N ARG A 16 -0.33 -2.91 11.91
CA ARG A 16 0.49 -2.64 10.73
C ARG A 16 0.19 -1.25 10.20
N GLN A 17 1.20 -0.67 9.60
CA GLN A 17 1.08 0.59 8.89
C GLN A 17 0.97 0.31 7.39
N CYS A 18 0.04 0.99 6.72
CA CYS A 18 -0.01 0.98 5.26
C CYS A 18 1.20 1.72 4.70
N TYR A 19 1.88 1.12 3.73
CA TYR A 19 3.06 1.68 3.08
C TYR A 19 2.71 2.95 2.29
N GLY A 20 1.60 2.96 1.56
CA GLY A 20 1.22 4.11 0.74
C GLY A 20 0.76 5.35 1.51
N CYS A 21 -0.01 5.20 2.59
CA CYS A 21 -0.64 6.34 3.30
C CYS A 21 -0.24 6.51 4.76
N ALA A 22 0.65 5.67 5.27
CA ALA A 22 1.12 5.69 6.65
C ALA A 22 0.04 5.53 7.74
N ARG A 23 -1.22 5.21 7.38
CA ARG A 23 -2.29 4.91 8.36
C ARG A 23 -2.01 3.61 9.08
N ASN A 24 -2.38 3.57 10.37
CA ASN A 24 -2.32 2.37 11.19
C ASN A 24 -3.61 1.56 11.07
N PHE A 25 -3.47 0.24 11.04
CA PHE A 25 -4.54 -0.75 10.96
C PHE A 25 -4.37 -1.75 12.09
N GLU A 26 -5.48 -2.14 12.71
CA GLU A 26 -5.48 -2.95 13.91
C GLU A 26 -5.44 -4.44 13.58
N LYS A 27 -5.09 -5.24 14.59
CA LYS A 27 -5.12 -6.70 14.46
C LYS A 27 -6.53 -7.15 14.07
N GLY A 28 -6.62 -7.96 13.01
CA GLY A 28 -7.89 -8.47 12.48
C GLY A 28 -8.30 -7.80 11.16
N ASP A 29 -7.77 -6.61 10.87
CA ASP A 29 -7.98 -5.95 9.58
C ASP A 29 -7.39 -6.75 8.42
N THR A 30 -7.91 -6.51 7.23
CA THR A 30 -7.41 -7.13 6.00
C THR A 30 -6.58 -6.10 5.23
N LEU A 31 -5.31 -6.43 4.97
CA LEU A 31 -4.41 -5.64 4.14
C LEU A 31 -3.84 -6.51 3.03
N ASN A 32 -3.54 -5.90 1.89
CA ASN A 32 -2.77 -6.55 0.85
C ASN A 32 -1.30 -6.56 1.26
N VAL A 33 -0.67 -7.74 1.31
CA VAL A 33 0.78 -7.87 1.51
C VAL A 33 1.45 -8.05 0.16
N VAL A 34 2.37 -7.15 -0.15
CA VAL A 34 3.19 -7.21 -1.35
C VAL A 34 4.60 -7.60 -0.93
N LYS A 35 5.09 -8.71 -1.48
CA LYS A 35 6.48 -9.14 -1.33
C LYS A 35 7.24 -8.77 -2.58
N SER A 36 8.32 -8.03 -2.39
CA SER A 36 9.20 -7.63 -3.46
C SER A 36 10.63 -8.06 -3.18
N VAL A 37 11.42 -8.17 -4.24
CA VAL A 37 12.87 -8.36 -4.16
C VAL A 37 13.55 -7.23 -4.92
N ASP A 38 14.59 -6.70 -4.31
CA ASP A 38 15.50 -5.71 -4.89
C ASP A 38 16.96 -6.20 -4.72
N THR A 39 17.93 -5.31 -4.99
CA THR A 39 19.36 -5.60 -4.82
C THR A 39 19.76 -5.87 -3.38
N ASP A 40 19.00 -5.38 -2.41
CA ASP A 40 19.29 -5.40 -0.98
C ASP A 40 18.56 -6.54 -0.25
N GLY A 41 17.56 -7.15 -0.90
CA GLY A 41 16.98 -8.42 -0.50
C GLY A 41 15.46 -8.48 -0.66
N PHE A 42 14.81 -9.25 0.21
CA PHE A 42 13.36 -9.41 0.21
C PHE A 42 12.71 -8.42 1.17
N THR A 43 11.77 -7.64 0.64
CA THR A 43 10.97 -6.69 1.42
C THR A 43 9.50 -7.09 1.37
N SER A 44 8.76 -6.81 2.45
CA SER A 44 7.32 -7.02 2.53
C SER A 44 6.63 -5.75 2.98
N THR A 45 5.78 -5.19 2.13
CA THR A 45 4.99 -4.00 2.40
C THR A 45 3.51 -4.37 2.57
N TYR A 46 2.78 -3.56 3.34
CA TYR A 46 1.36 -3.75 3.60
C TYR A 46 0.58 -2.58 3.02
N TRP A 47 -0.54 -2.86 2.36
CA TRP A 47 -1.32 -1.87 1.62
C TRP A 47 -2.79 -1.96 2.01
N CYS A 48 -3.40 -0.81 2.30
CA CYS A 48 -4.84 -0.73 2.46
C CYS A 48 -5.52 -0.69 1.09
N LYS A 49 -6.80 -1.06 1.03
CA LYS A 49 -7.57 -1.09 -0.23
C LYS A 49 -7.57 0.25 -0.96
N THR A 50 -7.65 1.37 -0.23
CA THR A 50 -7.52 2.71 -0.83
C THR A 50 -6.20 2.90 -1.57
N CYS A 51 -5.07 2.50 -0.97
CA CYS A 51 -3.77 2.70 -1.59
C CYS A 51 -3.49 1.70 -2.71
N GLU A 52 -4.05 0.49 -2.62
CA GLU A 52 -4.04 -0.50 -3.70
C GLU A 52 -4.76 0.06 -4.94
N GLU A 53 -5.97 0.58 -4.77
CA GLU A 53 -6.76 1.18 -5.87
C GLU A 53 -6.13 2.46 -6.41
N TYR A 54 -5.59 3.30 -5.52
CA TYR A 54 -4.86 4.50 -5.93
C TYR A 54 -3.65 4.11 -6.81
N TRP A 55 -2.83 3.16 -6.35
CA TRP A 55 -1.66 2.70 -7.09
C TRP A 55 -2.03 2.18 -8.47
N ASN A 56 -3.02 1.29 -8.53
CA ASN A 56 -3.46 0.68 -9.79
C ASN A 56 -3.99 1.68 -10.82
N LYS A 57 -4.49 2.84 -10.36
CA LYS A 57 -5.13 3.83 -11.23
C LYS A 57 -4.20 4.96 -11.65
N TYR A 58 -3.31 5.39 -10.76
CA TYR A 58 -2.54 6.62 -10.94
C TYR A 58 -1.03 6.40 -11.06
N MET A 59 -0.52 5.24 -10.66
CA MET A 59 0.92 4.96 -10.67
C MET A 59 1.27 4.05 -11.86
N GLU A 60 2.46 4.26 -12.41
CA GLU A 60 2.99 3.45 -13.49
C GLU A 60 3.86 2.30 -12.97
N SER A 61 4.00 1.26 -13.79
CA SER A 61 4.89 0.14 -13.47
C SER A 61 6.34 0.62 -13.42
N GLY A 62 6.94 0.62 -12.23
CA GLY A 62 8.31 1.08 -12.01
C GLY A 62 8.40 2.33 -11.14
N ASP A 63 7.27 2.96 -10.82
CA ASP A 63 7.26 4.01 -9.81
C ASP A 63 7.71 3.46 -8.45
N GLU A 64 8.47 4.27 -7.74
CA GLU A 64 8.96 3.97 -6.40
C GLU A 64 8.45 5.05 -5.46
N ILE A 65 7.97 4.63 -4.29
CA ILE A 65 7.51 5.53 -3.24
C ILE A 65 8.11 5.16 -1.90
N TYR A 66 8.16 6.13 -1.01
CA TYR A 66 8.45 6.01 0.40
C TYR A 66 7.17 5.87 1.23
N LEU A 67 7.36 5.55 2.51
CA LEU A 67 6.29 5.35 3.47
C LEU A 67 5.42 6.61 3.62
N GLY A 68 4.14 6.50 3.26
CA GLY A 68 3.15 7.56 3.39
C GLY A 68 3.04 8.50 2.19
N GLU A 69 3.87 8.30 1.16
CA GLU A 69 4.04 9.27 0.09
C GLU A 69 2.79 9.46 -0.77
N LEU A 70 2.01 8.41 -1.03
CA LEU A 70 0.79 8.54 -1.84
C LEU A 70 -0.21 9.54 -1.25
N LYS A 71 -0.31 9.57 0.08
CA LYS A 71 -1.20 10.52 0.76
C LYS A 71 -0.55 11.89 0.91
N SER A 72 0.77 11.97 1.09
CA SER A 72 1.43 13.26 1.32
C SER A 72 1.57 14.07 0.04
N GLU A 73 1.87 13.43 -1.08
CA GLU A 73 2.08 14.11 -2.36
C GLU A 73 0.76 14.51 -3.03
N ASP A 74 -0.27 13.66 -2.95
CA ASP A 74 -1.60 13.94 -3.52
C ASP A 74 -2.74 13.66 -2.51
N PRO A 75 -2.88 14.52 -1.49
CA PRO A 75 -3.88 14.30 -0.44
C PRO A 75 -5.32 14.41 -0.94
N GLU A 76 -5.57 15.24 -1.96
CA GLU A 76 -6.92 15.48 -2.49
C GLU A 76 -7.42 14.27 -3.27
N THR A 77 -6.66 13.81 -4.28
CA THR A 77 -7.05 12.62 -5.06
C THR A 77 -7.07 11.37 -4.18
N TRP A 78 -6.13 11.26 -3.23
CA TRP A 78 -6.11 10.14 -2.30
C TRP A 78 -7.38 10.08 -1.44
N GLU A 79 -7.85 11.23 -0.92
CA GLU A 79 -9.08 11.28 -0.12
C GLU A 79 -10.32 10.98 -0.97
N GLU A 80 -10.36 11.41 -2.24
CA GLU A 80 -11.45 11.04 -3.16
C GLU A 80 -11.52 9.51 -3.39
N VAL A 81 -10.37 8.86 -3.58
CA VAL A 81 -10.32 7.39 -3.71
C VAL A 81 -10.77 6.74 -2.41
N ARG A 82 -10.31 7.26 -1.26
CA ARG A 82 -10.71 6.74 0.04
C ARG A 82 -12.22 6.78 0.25
N GLN A 83 -12.85 7.91 -0.05
CA GLN A 83 -14.30 8.06 0.07
C GLN A 83 -15.08 7.15 -0.87
N LYS A 84 -14.49 6.66 -1.96
CA LYS A 84 -15.17 5.70 -2.86
C LYS A 84 -15.04 4.25 -2.37
N ILE A 85 -13.96 3.95 -1.64
CA ILE A 85 -13.62 2.57 -1.22
C ILE A 85 -14.04 2.28 0.22
N GLU A 86 -13.94 3.25 1.13
CA GLU A 86 -14.20 3.10 2.57
C GLU A 86 -15.57 3.65 3.01
N ASN A 87 -16.44 4.11 2.10
CA ASN A 87 -17.82 4.53 2.40
C ASN A 87 -18.80 3.38 2.46
#